data_AF-A0A841DKM2-F1
#
_entry.id   AF-A0A841DKM2-F1
#
_cell.length_a   1.000
_cell.length_b   1.000
_cell.length_c   1.000
_cell.angle_alpha   90.00
_cell.angle_beta   90.00
_cell.angle_gamma   90.00
#
_symmetry.space_group_name_H-M   'P 1'
#
loop_
_entity.id
_entity.type
_entity.pdbx_description
1 polymer ?
#
loop_
_entity_poly.entity_id
_entity_poly.type
_entity_poly.pdbx_seq_one_letter_code
_entity_poly.pdbx_strand_id
1 'polypeptide(L)'
;MTDWDTLRALADEGNEKALDRLAELADERDDTAALNELLDEGCQRAGEHLTRRAAAAKDLLELQRIRDAGYDEAGEILDQLLT
;
A
#
# COMPACT_ATOMS: atom_id res chain seq x y z
N MET A 1 -6.98 13.55 -19.08
CA MET A 1 -5.88 13.40 -18.12
C MET A 1 -6.52 13.47 -16.76
N THR A 2 -6.57 12.34 -16.06
CA THR A 2 -7.06 12.33 -14.68
C THR A 2 -5.93 12.79 -13.76
N ASP A 3 -6.26 13.21 -12.54
CA ASP A 3 -5.24 13.52 -11.52
C ASP A 3 -4.30 12.32 -11.30
N TRP A 4 -4.81 11.09 -11.52
CA TRP A 4 -4.03 9.85 -11.46
C TRP A 4 -2.90 9.81 -12.49
N ASP A 5 -3.20 10.02 -13.78
CA ASP A 5 -2.18 9.97 -14.84
C ASP A 5 -1.07 11.00 -14.60
N THR A 6 -1.44 12.18 -14.09
CA THR A 6 -0.50 13.27 -13.81
C THR A 6 0.40 12.93 -12.62
N LEU A 7 -0.18 12.42 -11.54
CA LEU A 7 0.58 11.97 -10.37
C LEU A 7 1.48 10.79 -10.72
N ARG A 8 1.02 9.89 -11.58
CA ARG A 8 1.81 8.73 -12.01
C ARG A 8 3.05 9.14 -12.78
N ALA A 9 2.93 10.06 -13.74
CA ALA A 9 4.08 10.60 -14.44
C ALA A 9 5.10 11.24 -13.47
N LEU A 10 4.62 12.02 -12.49
CA LEU A 10 5.49 12.63 -11.48
C LEU A 10 6.16 11.57 -10.58
N ALA A 11 5.43 10.53 -10.18
CA ALA A 11 5.98 9.44 -9.37
C ALA A 11 7.06 8.66 -10.14
N ASP A 12 6.84 8.41 -11.43
CA ASP A 12 7.82 7.77 -12.32
C ASP A 12 9.08 8.65 -12.51
N GLU A 13 8.94 9.98 -12.39
CA GLU A 13 10.08 10.93 -12.32
C GLU A 13 10.76 10.98 -10.94
N GLY A 14 10.32 10.17 -9.97
CA GLY A 14 10.87 10.07 -8.62
C GLY A 14 10.22 10.99 -7.59
N ASN A 15 9.04 11.53 -7.86
CA ASN A 15 8.32 12.36 -6.91
C ASN A 15 7.59 11.50 -5.86
N GLU A 16 8.23 11.31 -4.71
CA GLU A 16 7.69 10.53 -3.58
C GLU A 16 6.32 11.04 -3.10
N LYS A 17 6.09 12.36 -3.12
CA LYS A 17 4.77 12.93 -2.73
C LYS A 17 3.67 12.57 -3.72
N ALA A 18 4.01 12.45 -4.99
CA ALA A 18 3.06 12.01 -6.01
C ALA A 18 2.71 10.53 -5.81
N LEU A 19 3.71 9.70 -5.49
CA LEU A 19 3.53 8.29 -5.14
C LEU A 19 2.62 8.11 -3.91
N ASP A 20 2.87 8.89 -2.85
CA ASP A 20 2.03 8.94 -1.66
C ASP A 20 0.58 9.34 -1.98
N ARG A 21 0.41 10.33 -2.85
CA ARG A 21 -0.93 10.80 -3.25
C ARG A 21 -1.67 9.77 -4.10
N LEU A 22 -0.96 8.98 -4.91
CA LEU A 22 -1.54 7.84 -5.61
C LEU A 22 -2.03 6.79 -4.63
N ALA A 23 -1.27 6.50 -3.57
CA ALA A 23 -1.69 5.55 -2.54
C ALA A 23 -2.98 6.02 -1.84
N GLU A 24 -3.06 7.30 -1.47
CA GLU A 24 -4.28 7.88 -0.89
C GLU A 24 -5.49 7.75 -1.84
N LEU A 25 -5.31 8.09 -3.12
CA LEU A 25 -6.38 7.98 -4.12
C LEU A 25 -6.80 6.53 -4.39
N ALA A 26 -5.87 5.58 -4.32
CA ALA A 26 -6.16 4.16 -4.47
C ALA A 26 -6.97 3.65 -3.26
N ASP A 27 -6.59 4.04 -2.04
CA ASP A 27 -7.33 3.71 -0.82
C ASP A 27 -8.75 4.29 -0.84
N GLU A 28 -8.92 5.55 -1.25
CA GLU A 28 -10.23 6.20 -1.40
C GLU A 28 -11.14 5.47 -2.42
N ARG A 29 -10.54 4.79 -3.40
CA ARG A 29 -11.24 4.00 -4.42
C ARG A 29 -11.41 2.53 -4.06
N ASP A 30 -10.93 2.11 -2.90
CA ASP A 30 -10.83 0.71 -2.48
C ASP A 30 -9.99 -0.16 -3.46
N ASP A 31 -9.11 0.47 -4.24
CA ASP A 31 -8.30 -0.19 -5.27
C ASP A 31 -7.07 -0.86 -4.67
N THR A 32 -7.27 -2.07 -4.16
CA THR A 32 -6.22 -2.89 -3.56
C THR A 32 -5.15 -3.31 -4.56
N ALA A 33 -5.49 -3.41 -5.85
CA ALA A 33 -4.53 -3.78 -6.89
C ALA A 33 -3.53 -2.64 -7.10
N ALA A 34 -4.03 -1.41 -7.26
CA ALA A 34 -3.17 -0.24 -7.37
C ALA A 34 -2.31 -0.01 -6.12
N LEU A 35 -2.86 -0.23 -4.91
CA LEU A 35 -2.07 -0.17 -3.68
C LEU A 35 -0.94 -1.21 -3.66
N ASN A 36 -1.21 -2.44 -4.12
CA ASN A 36 -0.20 -3.48 -4.18
C ASN A 36 0.93 -3.12 -5.17
N GLU A 37 0.60 -2.58 -6.34
CA GLU A 37 1.60 -2.10 -7.30
C GLU A 37 2.47 -0.98 -6.71
N LEU A 38 1.85 -0.02 -6.02
CA LEU A 38 2.58 1.07 -5.37
C LEU A 38 3.49 0.56 -4.25
N LEU A 39 3.05 -0.44 -3.47
CA LEU A 39 3.88 -1.08 -2.45
C LEU A 39 5.09 -1.80 -3.07
N ASP A 40 4.88 -2.54 -4.15
CA ASP A 40 5.96 -3.22 -4.88
C ASP A 40 6.99 -2.22 -5.46
N GLU A 41 6.58 -0.97 -5.71
CA GLU A 41 7.43 0.15 -6.09
C GLU A 41 8.11 0.84 -4.89
N GLY A 42 7.82 0.42 -3.66
CA GLY A 42 8.41 0.94 -2.42
C GLY A 42 7.58 2.01 -1.71
N CYS A 43 6.34 2.26 -2.10
CA CYS A 43 5.47 3.24 -1.44
C CYS A 43 5.07 2.77 -0.03
N GLN A 44 5.64 3.42 0.99
CA GLN A 44 5.33 3.10 2.39
C GLN A 44 3.86 3.37 2.74
N ARG A 45 3.27 4.45 2.22
CA ARG A 45 1.85 4.75 2.46
C ARG A 45 0.92 3.66 1.91
N ALA A 46 1.27 3.05 0.78
CA ALA A 46 0.49 1.94 0.24
C ALA A 46 0.53 0.72 1.19
N GLY A 47 1.71 0.43 1.75
CA GLY A 47 1.89 -0.60 2.79
C GLY A 47 1.04 -0.33 4.04
N GLU A 48 1.00 0.90 4.54
CA GLU A 48 0.14 1.32 5.66
C GLU A 48 -1.34 1.03 5.38
N HIS A 49 -1.85 1.47 4.22
CA HIS A 49 -3.25 1.30 3.82
C HIS A 49 -3.62 -0.18 3.70
N LEU A 50 -2.80 -0.97 3.00
CA LEU A 50 -3.00 -2.41 2.84
C LEU A 50 -2.98 -3.13 4.19
N THR A 51 -2.01 -2.82 5.05
CA THR A 51 -1.86 -3.44 6.38
C THR A 51 -3.09 -3.18 7.23
N ARG A 52 -3.54 -1.93 7.30
CA ARG A 52 -4.73 -1.56 8.06
C ARG A 52 -5.98 -2.30 7.57
N ARG A 53 -6.16 -2.41 6.25
CA ARG A 53 -7.30 -3.11 5.64
C ARG A 53 -7.24 -4.61 5.91
N ALA A 54 -6.10 -5.24 5.69
CA ALA A 54 -5.88 -6.66 5.94
C ALA A 54 -6.08 -7.00 7.43
N ALA A 55 -5.56 -6.17 8.34
CA ALA A 55 -5.76 -6.33 9.78
C ALA A 55 -7.24 -6.24 10.19
N ALA A 56 -7.98 -5.27 9.63
CA ALA A 56 -9.41 -5.13 9.88
C ALA A 56 -10.21 -6.33 9.36
N ALA A 57 -9.79 -6.92 8.23
CA ALA A 57 -10.38 -8.13 7.66
C ALA A 57 -9.90 -9.43 8.33
N LYS A 58 -8.87 -9.37 9.20
CA LYS A 58 -8.11 -10.53 9.70
C LYS A 58 -7.55 -11.39 8.56
N ASP A 59 -7.14 -10.76 7.46
CA ASP A 59 -6.51 -11.43 6.33
C ASP A 59 -5.01 -11.63 6.61
N LEU A 60 -4.68 -12.80 7.17
CA LEU A 60 -3.31 -13.15 7.53
C LEU A 60 -2.42 -13.38 6.31
N LEU A 61 -3.00 -13.81 5.18
CA LEU A 61 -2.24 -14.05 3.96
C LEU A 61 -1.81 -12.74 3.32
N GLU A 62 -2.71 -11.76 3.29
CA GLU A 62 -2.38 -10.42 2.79
C GLU A 62 -1.36 -9.73 3.69
N LEU A 63 -1.49 -9.81 5.03
CA LEU A 63 -0.46 -9.30 5.95
C LEU A 63 0.92 -9.93 5.72
N GLN A 64 0.96 -11.24 5.46
CA GLN A 64 2.22 -11.91 5.12
C GLN A 64 2.79 -11.41 3.80
N ARG A 65 1.95 -11.24 2.77
CA ARG A 65 2.37 -10.70 1.47
C ARG A 65 2.93 -9.28 1.60
N ILE A 66 2.26 -8.41 2.35
CA ILE A 66 2.69 -7.01 2.56
C ILE A 66 4.05 -6.98 3.27
N ARG A 67 4.24 -7.82 4.29
CA ARG A 67 5.52 -8.01 4.97
C ARG A 67 6.60 -8.46 3.98
N ASP A 68 6.30 -9.46 3.16
CA ASP A 68 7.25 -10.02 2.20
C ASP A 68 7.60 -9.01 1.07
N ALA A 69 6.73 -8.03 0.81
CA ALA A 69 7.01 -6.87 -0.05
C ALA A 69 7.89 -5.80 0.62
N GLY A 70 8.30 -6.01 1.89
CA GLY A 70 9.26 -5.17 2.61
C GLY A 70 8.62 -4.16 3.56
N TYR A 71 7.34 -4.27 3.87
CA TYR A 71 6.68 -3.42 4.86
C TYR A 71 6.57 -4.15 6.22
N ASP A 72 7.59 -3.95 7.06
CA ASP A 72 7.80 -4.73 8.29
C ASP A 72 6.65 -4.64 9.31
N GLU A 73 5.96 -3.49 9.39
CA GLU A 73 4.83 -3.29 10.31
C GLU A 73 3.69 -4.30 10.05
N ALA A 74 3.50 -4.76 8.81
CA ALA A 74 2.54 -5.83 8.53
C ALA A 74 2.89 -7.15 9.23
N GLY A 75 4.17 -7.44 9.39
CA GLY A 75 4.65 -8.60 10.14
C GLY A 75 4.35 -8.49 11.63
N GLU A 76 4.51 -7.30 12.22
CA GLU A 76 4.18 -7.07 13.63
C GLU A 76 2.68 -7.27 13.91
N ILE A 77 1.84 -6.77 13.01
CA ILE A 77 0.39 -6.94 13.11
C ILE A 77 -0.03 -8.40 12.89
N LEU A 78 0.61 -9.11 11.96
CA LEU A 78 0.41 -10.54 11.75
C LEU A 78 0.70 -11.33 13.03
N ASP A 79 1.85 -11.09 13.65
CA ASP A 79 2.25 -11.75 14.90
C ASP A 79 1.27 -11.45 16.03
N GLN A 80 0.80 -10.20 16.14
CA GLN A 80 -0.22 -9.81 17.12
C GLN A 80 -1.54 -10.56 16.94
N LEU A 81 -1.98 -10.80 15.70
CA LEU A 81 -3.24 -11.49 15.42
C LEU A 81 -3.17 -13.02 15.62
N LEU A 82 -1.96 -13.59 15.60
CA LEU A 82 -1.71 -15.02 15.83
C LEU A 82 -1.56 -15.39 17.31
N THR A 83 -1.55 -14.40 18.22
CA THR A 83 -1.41 -14.58 19.67
C THR A 83 -2.76 -14.61 20.38
#